data_AF-A0A5C8QCL6-F1
#
_entry.id   AF-A0A5C8QCL6-F1
#
_cell.length_a   1.000
_cell.length_b   1.000
_cell.length_c   1.000
_cell.angle_alpha   90.00
_cell.angle_beta   90.00
_cell.angle_gamma   90.00
#
_symmetry.space_group_name_H-M   'P 1'
#
loop_
_entity.id
_entity.type
_entity.pdbx_description
1 polymer ?
#
loop_
_entity_poly.entity_id
_entity_poly.type
_entity_poly.pdbx_seq_one_letter_code
_entity_poly.pdbx_strand_id
1 'polypeptide(L)'
;MAATAPAAGAADACYDGKASYDVRGFWMPEGREWFGKTSSRCRDINIWPNATNYARICFYRSDASLLYCQDGTKKAEAGKWTVLAFNVQDSQLFKINFPSSDPDTRHTGAFAA
;
A
#
# COMPACT_ATOMS: atom_id res chain seq x y z
N MET A 1 -10.84 -28.50 28.90
CA MET A 1 -11.59 -27.57 28.02
C MET A 1 -10.55 -26.83 27.20
N ALA A 2 -10.47 -27.09 25.89
CA ALA A 2 -9.47 -26.48 25.01
C ALA A 2 -9.92 -25.06 24.66
N ALA A 3 -9.04 -24.08 24.90
CA ALA A 3 -9.25 -22.69 24.52
C ALA A 3 -9.09 -22.56 23.00
N THR A 4 -10.17 -22.22 22.30
CA THR A 4 -10.10 -21.79 20.90
C THR A 4 -9.33 -20.48 20.85
N ALA A 5 -8.09 -20.51 20.41
CA ALA A 5 -7.33 -19.28 20.15
C ALA A 5 -8.12 -18.42 19.16
N PRO A 6 -8.26 -17.10 19.37
CA PRO A 6 -8.87 -16.25 18.37
C PRO A 6 -8.06 -16.41 17.09
N ALA A 7 -8.73 -16.77 16.00
CA ALA A 7 -8.15 -16.67 14.69
C ALA A 7 -7.80 -15.19 14.50
N ALA A 8 -6.52 -14.85 14.67
CA ALA A 8 -5.97 -13.59 14.19
C ALA A 8 -6.49 -13.44 12.77
N GLY A 9 -7.39 -12.47 12.56
CA GLY A 9 -8.15 -12.37 11.32
C GLY A 9 -7.18 -12.21 10.16
N ALA A 10 -7.57 -12.52 8.93
CA ALA A 10 -6.72 -12.30 7.76
C ALA A 10 -6.13 -10.86 7.70
N ALA A 11 -6.78 -9.88 8.36
CA ALA A 11 -6.25 -8.53 8.57
C ALA A 11 -5.06 -8.44 9.54
N ASP A 12 -5.03 -9.21 10.64
CA ASP A 12 -3.90 -9.23 11.58
C ASP A 12 -2.63 -9.78 10.90
N ALA A 13 -2.78 -10.88 10.16
CA ALA A 13 -1.67 -11.46 9.37
C ALA A 13 -1.18 -10.52 8.25
N CYS A 14 -2.09 -9.71 7.68
CA CYS A 14 -1.74 -8.67 6.70
C CYS A 14 -0.88 -7.57 7.33
N TYR A 15 -1.32 -7.00 8.46
CA TYR A 15 -0.65 -5.85 9.09
C TYR A 15 0.64 -6.21 9.84
N ASP A 16 0.80 -7.48 10.24
CA ASP A 16 2.06 -7.99 10.78
C ASP A 16 3.18 -7.99 9.72
N GLY A 17 2.83 -8.20 8.45
CA GLY A 17 3.74 -8.15 7.31
C GLY A 17 4.02 -6.74 6.77
N LYS A 18 3.60 -5.68 7.46
CA LYS A 18 3.74 -4.31 6.97
C LYS A 18 5.20 -3.93 6.70
N ALA A 19 5.40 -3.14 5.65
CA ALA A 19 6.68 -2.52 5.33
C ALA A 19 6.58 -1.00 5.52
N SER A 20 7.64 -0.40 6.06
CA SER A 20 7.74 1.05 6.21
C SER A 20 8.08 1.73 4.89
N TYR A 21 7.67 2.98 4.75
CA TYR A 21 8.06 3.83 3.63
C TYR A 21 8.43 5.23 4.08
N ASP A 22 9.34 5.82 3.33
CA ASP A 22 9.80 7.19 3.44
C ASP A 22 10.19 7.65 2.04
N VAL A 23 9.38 8.51 1.43
CA VAL A 23 9.53 8.91 0.03
C VAL A 23 9.33 10.41 -0.12
N ARG A 24 10.00 11.02 -1.09
CA ARG A 24 9.75 12.41 -1.51
C ARG A 24 9.04 12.45 -2.86
N GLY A 25 8.09 13.37 -2.97
CA GLY A 25 7.32 13.57 -4.18
C GLY A 25 6.31 12.45 -4.44
N PHE A 26 6.19 12.03 -5.70
CA PHE A 26 4.95 11.41 -6.17
C PHE A 26 4.83 9.89 -5.98
N TRP A 27 5.92 9.15 -5.87
CA TRP A 27 5.89 7.70 -6.01
C TRP A 27 6.53 6.97 -4.84
N MET A 28 5.87 5.89 -4.46
CA MET A 28 6.40 4.92 -3.54
C MET A 28 6.50 3.53 -4.17
N PRO A 29 7.63 2.83 -3.94
CA PRO A 29 8.90 3.36 -3.39
C PRO A 29 9.70 4.18 -4.43
N GLU A 30 10.71 4.94 -3.97
CA GLU A 30 11.57 5.73 -4.85
C GLU A 30 12.37 4.84 -5.82
N GLY A 31 12.46 5.27 -7.08
CA GLY A 31 13.14 4.52 -8.14
C GLY A 31 12.18 3.69 -9.02
N ARG A 32 12.61 3.46 -10.27
CA ARG A 32 11.80 2.67 -11.23
C ARG A 32 11.67 1.20 -10.79
N GLU A 33 12.60 0.69 -10.00
CA GLU A 33 12.77 -0.74 -9.72
C GLU A 33 12.10 -1.26 -8.45
N TRP A 34 11.67 -0.38 -7.53
CA TRP A 34 10.99 -0.84 -6.32
C TRP A 34 9.48 -0.91 -6.55
N PHE A 35 8.90 -2.09 -6.35
CA PHE A 35 7.46 -2.33 -6.42
C PHE A 35 6.99 -2.98 -5.13
N GLY A 36 5.83 -2.58 -4.64
CA GLY A 36 5.05 -3.43 -3.75
C GLY A 36 4.57 -4.65 -4.53
N LYS A 37 4.46 -5.80 -3.86
CA LYS A 37 3.93 -7.03 -4.46
C LYS A 37 2.91 -7.62 -3.52
N THR A 38 1.70 -7.86 -4.00
CA THR A 38 0.65 -8.47 -3.20
C THR A 38 0.93 -9.94 -2.92
N SER A 39 0.37 -10.46 -1.84
CA SER A 39 0.51 -11.86 -1.46
C SER A 39 -0.79 -12.43 -0.88
N SER A 40 -0.88 -13.76 -0.78
CA SER A 40 -2.02 -14.43 -0.14
C SER A 40 -2.24 -14.05 1.32
N ARG A 41 -1.25 -13.39 1.95
CA ARG A 41 -1.35 -12.86 3.32
C ARG A 41 -2.22 -11.61 3.39
N CYS A 42 -2.27 -10.83 2.32
CA CYS A 42 -3.12 -9.66 2.23
C CYS A 42 -3.66 -9.47 0.82
N ARG A 43 -4.94 -9.80 0.62
CA ARG A 43 -5.59 -9.55 -0.67
C ARG A 43 -5.85 -8.06 -0.91
N ASP A 44 -5.60 -7.21 0.08
CA ASP A 44 -5.89 -5.79 0.04
C ASP A 44 -4.58 -4.99 0.13
N ILE A 45 -4.52 -3.85 -0.57
CA ILE A 45 -3.40 -2.93 -0.44
C ILE A 45 -3.80 -1.83 0.53
N ASN A 46 -3.17 -1.83 1.70
CA ASN A 46 -3.46 -0.95 2.82
C ASN A 46 -2.30 0.01 3.07
N ILE A 47 -2.62 1.24 3.47
CA ILE A 47 -1.62 2.22 3.92
C ILE A 47 -1.95 2.76 5.30
N TRP A 48 -0.90 3.05 6.07
CA TRP A 48 -0.93 3.73 7.36
C TRP A 48 0.03 4.92 7.27
N PRO A 49 -0.44 6.11 6.90
CA PRO A 49 0.43 7.26 6.76
C PRO A 49 0.67 7.93 8.11
N ASN A 50 1.84 8.54 8.29
CA ASN A 50 2.14 9.34 9.50
C ASN A 50 1.49 10.74 9.44
N ALA A 51 1.11 11.20 8.24
CA ALA A 51 0.38 12.44 8.01
C ALA A 51 -0.78 12.19 7.05
N THR A 52 -1.90 12.90 7.23
CA THR A 52 -3.07 12.75 6.36
C THR A 52 -2.70 13.16 4.94
N ASN A 53 -2.92 12.27 3.98
CA ASN A 53 -2.54 12.48 2.58
C ASN A 53 -3.59 11.86 1.64
N TYR A 54 -3.51 12.23 0.37
CA TYR A 54 -4.23 11.54 -0.70
C TYR A 54 -3.29 10.55 -1.37
N ALA A 55 -3.78 9.35 -1.67
CA ALA A 55 -3.00 8.31 -2.31
C ALA A 55 -3.86 7.52 -3.30
N ARG A 56 -3.22 6.96 -4.33
CA ARG A 56 -3.83 6.00 -5.25
C ARG A 56 -2.87 4.86 -5.57
N ILE A 57 -3.38 3.75 -6.08
CA ILE A 57 -2.55 2.63 -6.55
C ILE A 57 -2.37 2.70 -8.06
N CYS A 58 -1.16 2.39 -8.51
CA CYS A 58 -0.86 2.06 -9.89
C CYS A 58 -0.35 0.63 -9.98
N PHE A 59 -0.95 -0.15 -10.86
CA PHE A 59 -0.64 -1.55 -11.07
C PHE A 59 0.30 -1.73 -12.26
N TYR A 60 1.20 -2.71 -12.14
CA TYR A 60 2.23 -2.99 -13.13
C TYR A 60 2.25 -4.47 -13.48
N ARG A 61 2.65 -4.79 -14.71
CA ARG A 61 2.94 -6.16 -15.11
C ARG A 61 4.21 -6.66 -14.43
N SER A 62 4.45 -7.98 -14.51
CA SER A 62 5.67 -8.61 -13.99
C SER A 62 6.96 -8.11 -14.64
N ASP A 63 6.89 -7.56 -15.86
CA ASP A 63 8.00 -6.91 -16.58
C ASP A 63 8.18 -5.43 -16.20
N ALA A 64 7.55 -4.98 -15.11
CA ALA A 64 7.55 -3.61 -14.62
C ALA A 64 6.91 -2.56 -15.57
N SER A 65 6.18 -2.98 -16.61
CA SER A 65 5.38 -2.06 -17.43
C SER A 65 4.09 -1.63 -16.71
N LEU A 66 3.76 -0.33 -16.78
CA LEU A 66 2.53 0.20 -16.19
C LEU A 66 1.31 -0.42 -16.89
N LEU A 67 0.40 -0.99 -16.11
CA LEU A 67 -0.91 -1.42 -16.60
C LEU A 67 -1.88 -0.24 -16.58
N TYR A 68 -2.15 0.28 -15.38
CA TYR A 68 -3.04 1.42 -15.16
C TYR A 68 -2.83 1.98 -13.75
N CYS A 69 -3.28 3.22 -13.56
CA CYS A 69 -3.47 3.82 -12.25
C CYS A 69 -4.96 3.91 -11.95
N GLN A 70 -5.34 3.82 -10.68
CA GLN A 70 -6.70 4.19 -10.27
C GLN A 70 -6.97 5.65 -10.68
N ASP A 71 -8.19 5.90 -11.18
CA ASP A 71 -8.57 7.21 -11.73
C ASP A 71 -8.61 8.32 -10.66
N GLY A 72 -8.93 7.95 -9.42
CA GLY A 72 -9.03 8.87 -8.29
C GLY A 72 -8.07 8.54 -7.16
N THR A 73 -7.92 9.50 -6.25
CA THR A 73 -7.15 9.33 -5.02
C THR A 73 -8.06 9.20 -3.82
N LYS A 74 -7.69 8.35 -2.88
CA LYS A 74 -8.35 8.20 -1.59
C LYS A 74 -7.62 9.01 -0.54
N LYS A 75 -8.38 9.67 0.33
CA LYS A 75 -7.85 10.30 1.54
C LYS A 75 -7.51 9.21 2.55
N ALA A 76 -6.25 9.14 2.95
CA ALA A 76 -5.79 8.27 4.03
C ALA A 76 -5.45 9.14 5.24
N GLU A 77 -6.09 8.86 6.37
CA GLU A 77 -5.90 9.63 7.60
C GLU A 77 -4.62 9.22 8.32
N ALA A 78 -3.97 10.19 8.94
CA ALA A 78 -2.80 9.94 9.77
C ALA A 78 -3.11 8.90 10.87
N GLY A 79 -2.23 7.92 11.05
CA GLY A 79 -2.33 6.97 12.15
C GLY A 79 -3.47 5.96 12.00
N LYS A 80 -3.96 5.71 10.77
CA LYS A 80 -5.05 4.75 10.51
C LYS A 80 -4.81 3.94 9.25
N TRP A 81 -5.14 2.65 9.29
CA TRP A 81 -5.17 1.81 8.10
C TRP A 81 -6.26 2.28 7.15
N THR A 82 -5.90 2.49 5.89
CA THR A 82 -6.80 2.84 4.80
C THR A 82 -6.60 1.89 3.64
N VAL A 83 -7.70 1.25 3.19
CA VAL A 83 -7.69 0.35 2.03
C VAL A 83 -7.66 1.15 0.73
N LEU A 84 -6.54 1.12 0.01
CA LEU A 84 -6.41 1.77 -1.29
C LEU A 84 -6.95 0.89 -2.42
N ALA A 85 -6.69 -0.42 -2.38
CA ALA A 85 -7.25 -1.41 -3.31
C ALA A 85 -7.71 -2.65 -2.55
N PHE A 86 -8.80 -3.27 -2.99
CA PHE A 86 -9.41 -4.43 -2.36
C PHE A 86 -9.36 -5.64 -3.30
N ASN A 87 -9.17 -6.83 -2.74
CA ASN A 87 -9.22 -8.11 -3.46
C ASN A 87 -8.34 -8.16 -4.73
N VAL A 88 -7.11 -7.68 -4.59
CA VAL A 88 -6.07 -7.73 -5.61
C VAL A 88 -5.54 -9.16 -5.68
N GLN A 89 -5.27 -9.63 -6.90
CA GLN A 89 -4.66 -10.94 -7.13
C GLN A 89 -3.26 -11.00 -6.52
N ASP A 90 -2.86 -12.18 -6.05
CA ASP A 90 -1.50 -12.41 -5.57
C ASP A 90 -0.45 -12.10 -6.63
N SER A 91 0.75 -11.73 -6.18
CA SER A 91 1.88 -11.40 -7.04
C SER A 91 1.68 -10.22 -7.99
N GLN A 92 0.63 -9.41 -7.79
CA GLN A 92 0.40 -8.19 -8.52
C GLN A 92 1.41 -7.12 -8.06
N LEU A 93 2.20 -6.60 -9.01
CA LEU A 93 3.11 -5.49 -8.75
C LEU A 93 2.34 -4.18 -8.69
N PHE A 94 2.70 -3.31 -7.74
CA PHE A 94 2.06 -2.03 -7.58
C PHE A 94 3.01 -0.94 -7.06
N LYS A 95 2.62 0.31 -7.27
CA LYS A 95 3.18 1.49 -6.60
C LYS A 95 2.06 2.29 -5.96
N ILE A 96 2.35 2.88 -4.81
CA ILE A 96 1.48 3.89 -4.21
C ILE A 96 1.91 5.24 -4.78
N ASN A 97 0.95 6.02 -5.27
CA ASN A 97 1.17 7.35 -5.81
C ASN A 97 0.53 8.38 -4.87
N PHE A 98 1.35 9.32 -4.38
CA PHE A 98 0.92 10.48 -3.60
C PHE A 98 0.91 11.69 -4.55
N PRO A 99 -0.23 12.11 -5.11
CA PRO A 99 -0.27 13.28 -5.99
C PRO A 99 0.14 14.54 -5.22
N SER A 100 1.34 15.06 -5.48
CA SER A 100 1.90 16.15 -4.67
C SER A 100 1.98 17.53 -5.32
N SER A 101 2.29 17.79 -6.58
CA SER A 101 2.71 19.14 -7.09
C SER A 101 4.04 19.67 -6.53
N ASP A 102 4.37 19.42 -5.25
CA ASP A 102 5.67 19.72 -4.67
C ASP A 102 6.56 18.46 -4.60
N PRO A 103 7.68 18.40 -5.34
CA PRO A 103 8.59 17.26 -5.34
C PRO A 103 9.32 17.04 -4.00
N ASP A 104 9.37 18.04 -3.12
CA ASP A 104 10.02 17.94 -1.81
C ASP A 104 9.07 17.50 -0.68
N THR A 105 7.78 17.36 -0.97
CA THR A 105 6.82 16.83 0.00
C THR A 105 7.21 15.41 0.38
N ARG A 106 7.44 15.21 1.68
CA ARG A 106 7.83 13.92 2.24
C ARG A 106 6.61 13.14 2.72
N HIS A 107 6.44 11.92 2.23
CA HIS A 107 5.43 10.98 2.67
C HIS A 107 6.10 9.84 3.45
N THR A 108 5.65 9.62 4.68
CA THR A 108 6.16 8.54 5.54
C THR A 108 5.01 7.72 6.12
N GLY A 109 5.27 6.45 6.41
CA GLY A 109 4.26 5.57 7.00
C GLY A 109 4.60 4.09 6.84
N ALA A 110 3.57 3.27 6.80
CA ALA A 110 3.67 1.85 6.50
C ALA A 110 2.61 1.42 5.47
N PHE A 111 2.86 0.33 4.76
CA PHE A 111 1.90 -0.31 3.87
C PHE A 111 1.88 -1.81 4.11
N ALA A 112 0.77 -2.45 3.77
CA ALA A 112 0.61 -3.91 3.80
C ALA A 112 -0.14 -4.37 2.55
N ALA A 113 0.32 -5.47 1.95
CA ALA A 113 -0.18 -6.04 0.70
C ALA A 113 0.27 -7.51 0.55
#